data_AF-A0A2H0UGZ8-F1
#
_entry.id   AF-A0A2H0UGZ8-F1
#
_cell.length_a   1.000
_cell.length_b   1.000
_cell.length_c   1.000
_cell.angle_alpha   90.00
_cell.angle_beta   90.00
_cell.angle_gamma   90.00
#
_symmetry.space_group_name_H-M   'P 1'
#
loop_
_entity.id
_entity.type
_entity.pdbx_description
1 polymer ?
#
loop_
_entity_poly.entity_id
_entity_poly.type
_entity_poly.pdbx_seq_one_letter_code
_entity_poly.pdbx_strand_id
1 'polypeptide(L)'
;MALSTSLTAITFIRFKSAKIGYRLMEQKGHKHPLSKIITEVNSIFSELGFVFAEGPEMEETHYNFDLLNVPKDHPSRDMQDTFYIEGKPDHVLRTHTSPVQVRYMESHKPPIRIIVPGKVFRNEATDATHEAQFYQLEGLMIDKDVSLAHLKGTLEFFFSKFFGGNTEVRLRPSFFPFVEPGVEVDMRLTGDDAPEKL
;
A
#
# COMPACT_ATOMS: atom_id res chain seq x y z
N MET A 1 4.18 -66.92 67.35
CA MET A 1 3.21 -67.76 66.61
C MET A 1 2.56 -66.88 65.56
N ALA A 2 2.29 -67.44 64.38
CA ALA A 2 1.76 -66.82 63.15
C ALA A 2 2.75 -66.00 62.30
N LEU A 3 3.07 -66.62 61.16
CA LEU A 3 3.79 -66.04 60.02
C LEU A 3 3.01 -64.86 59.43
N SER A 4 3.69 -63.74 59.24
CA SER A 4 3.26 -62.64 58.37
C SER A 4 3.94 -62.79 57.02
N THR A 5 3.13 -63.09 56.00
CA THR A 5 3.44 -62.98 54.56
C THR A 5 4.02 -61.62 54.20
N SER A 6 5.07 -61.57 53.37
CA SER A 6 5.26 -60.45 52.41
C SER A 6 6.41 -60.66 51.42
N LEU A 7 6.01 -60.68 50.15
CA LEU A 7 6.65 -60.12 48.96
C LEU A 7 8.02 -60.63 48.48
N THR A 8 7.91 -61.43 47.43
CA THR A 8 8.85 -61.57 46.30
C THR A 8 9.27 -60.20 45.77
N ALA A 9 10.54 -59.84 45.89
CA ALA A 9 11.11 -58.66 45.26
C ALA A 9 11.33 -58.94 43.76
N ILE A 10 10.40 -58.47 42.92
CA ILE A 10 10.63 -58.37 41.47
C ILE A 10 11.38 -57.06 41.21
N THR A 11 12.66 -57.17 40.92
CA THR A 11 13.50 -56.06 40.46
C THR A 11 12.98 -55.55 39.12
N PHE A 12 12.23 -54.45 39.13
CA PHE A 12 11.92 -53.71 37.91
C PHE A 12 13.09 -52.78 37.57
N ILE A 13 13.87 -53.15 36.56
CA ILE A 13 14.82 -52.25 35.92
C ILE A 13 14.00 -51.18 35.17
N ARG A 14 13.96 -49.97 35.73
CA ARG A 14 13.30 -48.81 35.12
C ARG A 14 14.21 -48.25 34.02
N PHE A 15 13.96 -48.61 32.76
CA PHE A 15 14.55 -47.90 31.63
C PHE A 15 14.07 -46.44 31.67
N LYS A 16 14.98 -45.49 31.90
CA LYS A 16 14.72 -44.08 31.62
C LYS A 16 14.53 -43.95 30.11
N SER A 17 13.28 -43.83 29.66
CA SER A 17 13.00 -43.33 28.32
C SER A 17 13.61 -41.93 28.23
N ALA A 18 14.69 -41.80 27.46
CA ALA A 18 15.22 -40.50 27.08
C ALA A 18 14.17 -39.82 26.21
N LYS A 19 13.35 -38.95 26.81
CA LYS A 19 12.60 -37.96 26.03
C LYS A 19 13.63 -37.00 25.43
N ILE A 20 14.07 -37.30 24.22
CA ILE A 20 14.71 -36.31 23.36
C ILE A 20 13.62 -35.28 23.08
N GLY A 21 13.65 -34.19 23.85
CA GLY A 21 12.75 -33.07 23.67
C GLY A 21 13.10 -32.34 22.39
N TYR A 22 12.59 -32.81 21.26
CA TYR A 22 12.58 -32.00 20.05
C TYR A 22 11.66 -30.81 20.33
N ARG A 23 12.25 -29.65 20.63
CA ARG A 23 11.55 -28.36 20.57
C ARG A 23 11.22 -28.15 19.11
N LEU A 24 9.99 -28.49 18.71
CA LEU A 24 9.47 -28.13 17.39
C LEU A 24 9.66 -26.61 17.26
N MET A 25 10.56 -26.19 16.39
CA MET A 25 10.68 -24.77 16.07
C MET A 25 9.40 -24.40 15.33
N GLU A 26 8.55 -23.65 16.02
CA GLU A 26 7.33 -23.12 15.45
C GLU A 26 7.73 -22.22 14.28
N GLN A 27 7.34 -22.60 13.06
CA GLN A 27 7.59 -21.81 11.86
C GLN A 27 6.82 -20.49 11.98
N LYS A 28 7.53 -19.38 12.19
CA LYS A 28 6.93 -18.05 12.23
C LYS A 28 6.70 -17.55 10.81
N GLY A 29 5.45 -17.26 10.47
CA GLY A 29 5.10 -16.57 9.23
C GLY A 29 5.59 -15.13 9.21
N HIS A 30 5.69 -14.55 8.01
CA HIS A 30 6.07 -13.15 7.81
C HIS A 30 5.04 -12.45 6.92
N LYS A 31 4.76 -11.18 7.21
CA LYS A 31 3.97 -10.33 6.30
C LYS A 31 4.82 -9.94 5.08
N HIS A 32 4.20 -9.91 3.91
CA HIS A 32 4.83 -9.37 2.70
C HIS A 32 5.28 -7.92 2.94
N PRO A 33 6.45 -7.48 2.44
CA PRO A 33 6.93 -6.10 2.64
C PRO A 33 5.91 -5.04 2.22
N LEU A 34 5.27 -5.21 1.07
CA LEU A 34 4.20 -4.30 0.61
C LEU A 34 3.03 -4.22 1.62
N SER A 35 2.62 -5.34 2.21
CA SER A 35 1.55 -5.32 3.22
C SER A 35 1.98 -4.58 4.48
N LYS A 36 3.27 -4.65 4.86
CA LYS A 36 3.80 -3.86 5.98
C LYS A 36 3.75 -2.36 5.66
N ILE A 37 4.25 -1.97 4.49
CA ILE A 37 4.23 -0.58 4.02
C ILE A 37 2.81 -0.03 3.95
N ILE A 38 1.87 -0.77 3.34
CA ILE A 38 0.45 -0.35 3.28
C ILE A 38 -0.13 -0.17 4.69
N THR A 39 0.18 -1.08 5.62
CA THR A 39 -0.27 -0.96 7.02
C THR A 39 0.28 0.30 7.69
N GLU A 40 1.57 0.59 7.47
CA GLU A 40 2.25 1.74 8.04
C GLU A 40 1.74 3.07 7.47
N VAL A 41 1.63 3.15 6.15
CA VAL A 41 1.00 4.28 5.43
C VAL A 41 -0.40 4.55 5.98
N ASN A 42 -1.24 3.51 6.09
CA ASN A 42 -2.59 3.64 6.62
C ASN A 42 -2.59 4.19 8.06
N SER A 43 -1.65 3.73 8.90
CA SER A 43 -1.49 4.24 10.26
C SER A 43 -1.15 5.72 10.26
N ILE A 44 -0.19 6.16 9.46
CA ILE A 44 0.25 7.57 9.42
C ILE A 44 -0.86 8.48 8.92
N PHE A 45 -1.52 8.13 7.83
CA PHE A 45 -2.60 8.95 7.26
C PHE A 45 -3.84 8.99 8.17
N SER A 46 -4.09 7.95 8.96
CA SER A 46 -5.18 7.95 9.94
C SER A 46 -5.00 9.02 11.03
N GLU A 47 -3.76 9.37 11.39
CA GLU A 47 -3.47 10.48 12.32
C GLU A 47 -3.92 11.84 11.76
N LEU A 48 -3.98 11.97 10.43
CA LEU A 48 -4.45 13.18 9.73
C LEU A 48 -5.96 13.17 9.42
N GLY A 49 -6.67 12.13 9.87
CA GLY A 49 -8.10 11.95 9.64
C GLY A 49 -8.44 11.49 8.23
N PHE A 50 -7.48 10.93 7.49
CA PHE A 50 -7.77 10.26 6.21
C PHE A 50 -8.37 8.88 6.48
N VAL A 51 -9.34 8.49 5.65
CA VAL A 51 -9.90 7.14 5.66
C VAL A 51 -9.44 6.35 4.44
N PHE A 52 -9.51 5.03 4.53
CA PHE A 52 -9.11 4.14 3.46
C PHE A 52 -10.27 3.90 2.49
N ALA A 53 -10.01 4.04 1.19
CA ALA A 53 -10.95 3.69 0.14
C ALA A 53 -10.36 2.63 -0.79
N GLU A 54 -11.21 1.72 -1.24
CA GLU A 54 -10.87 0.67 -2.20
C GLU A 54 -11.79 0.74 -3.42
N GLY A 55 -11.31 0.21 -4.53
CA GLY A 55 -12.11 0.05 -5.74
C GLY A 55 -11.56 -1.06 -6.62
N PRO A 56 -12.25 -1.35 -7.73
CA PRO A 56 -11.95 -2.52 -8.55
C PRO A 56 -10.60 -2.40 -9.26
N GLU A 57 -9.95 -3.53 -9.53
CA GLU A 57 -8.73 -3.61 -10.34
C GLU A 57 -9.03 -3.60 -11.85
N MET A 58 -10.13 -4.23 -12.26
CA MET A 58 -10.70 -4.10 -13.60
C MET A 58 -11.69 -2.93 -13.58
N GLU A 59 -11.40 -1.89 -14.34
CA GLU A 59 -12.11 -0.61 -14.30
C GLU A 59 -12.68 -0.26 -15.68
N GLU A 60 -13.77 0.50 -15.69
CA GLU A 60 -14.33 1.04 -16.92
C GLU A 60 -13.44 2.19 -17.42
N THR A 61 -13.22 2.27 -18.73
CA THR A 61 -12.47 3.38 -19.37
C THR A 61 -13.05 4.75 -19.03
N HIS A 62 -14.35 4.81 -18.74
CA HIS A 62 -15.04 6.00 -18.26
C HIS A 62 -14.45 6.53 -16.93
N TYR A 63 -14.30 5.67 -15.93
CA TYR A 63 -13.72 6.04 -14.63
C TYR A 63 -12.20 6.14 -14.70
N ASN A 64 -11.53 5.25 -15.46
CA ASN A 64 -10.07 5.23 -15.55
C ASN A 64 -9.50 6.46 -16.26
N PHE A 65 -10.25 7.05 -17.19
CA PHE A 65 -9.73 8.12 -18.04
C PHE A 65 -10.70 9.29 -18.21
N ASP A 66 -11.95 9.05 -18.63
CA ASP A 66 -12.87 10.12 -19.05
C ASP A 66 -13.18 11.09 -17.90
N LEU A 67 -13.55 10.57 -16.73
CA LEU A 67 -13.86 11.39 -15.54
C LEU A 67 -12.63 12.01 -14.88
N LEU A 68 -11.44 11.63 -15.33
CA LEU A 68 -10.15 12.20 -14.92
C LEU A 68 -9.58 13.13 -16.01
N ASN A 69 -10.44 13.61 -16.91
CA ASN A 69 -10.10 14.59 -17.93
C ASN A 69 -8.95 14.16 -18.86
N VAL A 70 -8.71 12.86 -18.99
CA VAL A 70 -7.72 12.32 -19.95
C VAL A 70 -8.37 12.33 -21.33
N PRO A 71 -7.83 12.98 -22.37
CA PRO A 71 -8.42 12.97 -23.72
C PRO A 71 -8.44 11.59 -24.37
N LYS A 72 -9.34 11.34 -25.34
CA LYS A 72 -9.45 10.04 -26.05
C LYS A 72 -8.22 9.70 -26.88
N ASP A 73 -7.50 10.71 -27.35
CA ASP A 73 -6.25 10.65 -28.12
C ASP A 73 -4.99 10.72 -27.23
N HIS A 74 -5.14 10.68 -25.91
CA HIS A 74 -4.01 10.71 -24.99
C HIS A 74 -3.19 9.41 -25.08
N PRO A 75 -1.84 9.48 -25.14
CA PRO A 75 -0.97 8.30 -25.28
C PRO A 75 -1.22 7.21 -24.24
N SER A 76 -1.53 7.59 -23.00
CA SER A 76 -1.84 6.62 -21.94
C SER A 76 -3.05 5.72 -22.22
N ARG A 77 -3.89 6.02 -23.23
CA ARG A 77 -4.99 5.17 -23.67
C ARG A 77 -4.57 4.18 -24.76
N ASP A 78 -3.37 4.27 -25.30
CA ASP A 78 -2.87 3.34 -26.30
C ASP A 78 -2.80 1.91 -25.70
N MET A 79 -3.07 0.90 -26.54
CA MET A 79 -2.91 -0.51 -26.19
C MET A 79 -1.45 -0.85 -25.86
N GLN A 80 -0.50 -0.04 -26.31
CA GLN A 80 0.91 -0.17 -25.95
C GLN A 80 1.17 0.15 -24.47
N ASP A 81 0.36 0.98 -23.82
CA ASP A 81 0.56 1.41 -22.43
C ASP A 81 -0.47 0.79 -21.45
N THR A 82 -1.68 0.45 -21.95
CA THR A 82 -2.81 -0.01 -21.13
C THR A 82 -3.27 -1.41 -21.49
N PHE A 83 -3.50 -2.24 -20.46
CA PHE A 83 -4.13 -3.55 -20.64
C PHE A 83 -5.64 -3.44 -20.80
N TYR A 84 -6.13 -3.62 -22.03
CA TYR A 84 -7.55 -3.74 -22.36
C TYR A 84 -8.08 -5.17 -22.15
N ILE A 85 -9.34 -5.29 -21.77
CA ILE A 85 -9.97 -6.59 -21.50
C ILE A 85 -10.61 -7.15 -22.76
N GLU A 86 -10.14 -8.33 -23.19
CA GLU A 86 -10.74 -9.05 -24.31
C GLU A 86 -12.22 -9.36 -24.03
N GLY A 87 -13.10 -9.11 -25.00
CA GLY A 87 -14.54 -9.29 -24.86
C GLY A 87 -15.26 -8.21 -24.04
N LYS A 88 -14.55 -7.21 -23.51
CA LYS A 88 -15.12 -6.04 -22.81
C LYS A 88 -14.44 -4.74 -23.27
N PRO A 89 -14.83 -4.18 -24.43
CA PRO A 89 -14.10 -3.09 -25.08
C PRO A 89 -13.98 -1.82 -24.23
N ASP A 90 -14.93 -1.58 -23.33
CA ASP A 90 -14.93 -0.41 -22.44
C ASP A 90 -14.22 -0.66 -21.10
N HIS A 91 -13.49 -1.77 -20.94
CA HIS A 91 -12.82 -2.13 -19.69
C HIS A 91 -11.31 -2.28 -19.86
N VAL A 92 -10.59 -1.87 -18.82
CA VAL A 92 -9.14 -1.98 -18.70
C VAL A 92 -8.77 -2.53 -17.32
N LEU A 93 -7.54 -3.03 -17.17
CA LEU A 93 -6.93 -3.06 -15.85
C LEU A 93 -6.52 -1.63 -15.49
N ARG A 94 -6.88 -1.15 -14.29
CA ARG A 94 -6.64 0.25 -13.91
C ARG A 94 -5.15 0.61 -13.98
N THR A 95 -4.85 1.75 -14.57
CA THR A 95 -3.47 2.22 -14.76
C THR A 95 -2.94 3.07 -13.60
N HIS A 96 -3.85 3.50 -12.74
CA HIS A 96 -3.62 4.21 -11.49
C HIS A 96 -4.81 4.00 -10.54
N THR A 97 -4.72 4.47 -9.30
CA THR A 97 -5.77 4.33 -8.27
C THR A 97 -6.75 5.50 -8.22
N SER A 98 -6.51 6.58 -8.97
CA SER A 98 -7.41 7.73 -9.12
C SER A 98 -8.87 7.42 -9.47
N PRO A 99 -9.23 6.34 -10.20
CA PRO A 99 -10.64 6.07 -10.53
C PRO A 99 -11.48 5.81 -9.26
N VAL A 100 -10.84 5.30 -8.21
CA VAL A 100 -11.48 5.12 -6.89
C VAL A 100 -11.87 6.46 -6.27
N GLN A 101 -11.09 7.52 -6.51
CA GLN A 101 -11.42 8.86 -6.01
C GLN A 101 -12.72 9.37 -6.63
N VAL A 102 -12.90 9.16 -7.94
CA VAL A 102 -14.13 9.52 -8.65
C VAL A 102 -15.32 8.74 -8.09
N ARG A 103 -15.21 7.42 -7.99
CA ARG A 103 -16.26 6.57 -7.41
C ARG A 103 -16.59 6.95 -5.95
N TYR A 104 -15.59 7.35 -5.18
CA TYR A 104 -15.78 7.81 -3.81
C TYR A 104 -16.58 9.12 -3.78
N MET A 105 -16.26 10.07 -4.65
CA MET A 105 -16.99 11.35 -4.77
C MET A 105 -18.45 11.18 -5.23
N GLU A 106 -18.79 10.14 -5.99
CA GLU A 106 -20.19 9.86 -6.37
C GLU A 106 -21.06 9.42 -5.19
N SER A 107 -20.45 8.77 -4.20
CA SER A 107 -21.14 8.17 -3.06
C SER A 107 -21.00 8.98 -1.76
N HIS A 108 -20.10 9.96 -1.71
CA HIS A 108 -19.79 10.76 -0.53
C HIS A 108 -19.82 12.25 -0.83
N LYS A 109 -20.23 13.06 0.15
CA LYS A 109 -20.20 14.53 0.06
C LYS A 109 -18.97 15.08 0.81
N PRO A 110 -18.38 16.20 0.35
CA PRO A 110 -17.35 16.90 1.11
C PRO A 110 -17.78 17.26 2.54
N PRO A 111 -16.86 17.26 3.52
CA PRO A 111 -15.42 17.08 3.36
C PRO A 111 -15.01 15.61 3.15
N ILE A 112 -14.05 15.39 2.25
CA ILE A 112 -13.49 14.08 1.90
C ILE A 112 -11.99 14.11 2.19
N ARG A 113 -11.47 13.10 2.90
CA ARG A 113 -10.04 12.82 3.06
C ARG A 113 -9.84 11.33 2.93
N ILE A 114 -9.33 10.89 1.79
CA ILE A 114 -9.11 9.46 1.53
C ILE A 114 -7.71 9.17 1.05
N ILE A 115 -7.24 7.97 1.37
CA ILE A 115 -6.11 7.34 0.69
C ILE A 115 -6.57 6.06 0.00
N VAL A 116 -5.90 5.75 -1.11
CA VAL A 116 -6.19 4.60 -1.97
C VAL A 116 -4.90 3.85 -2.29
N PRO A 117 -4.34 3.06 -1.34
CA PRO A 117 -3.35 2.06 -1.68
C PRO A 117 -3.98 0.93 -2.51
N GLY A 118 -3.36 0.59 -3.64
CA GLY A 118 -3.90 -0.46 -4.51
C GLY A 118 -2.97 -0.90 -5.62
N LYS A 119 -3.20 -2.12 -6.13
CA LYS A 119 -2.53 -2.62 -7.32
C LYS A 119 -2.93 -1.84 -8.55
N VAL A 120 -1.98 -1.59 -9.44
CA VAL A 120 -2.18 -0.96 -10.74
C VAL A 120 -1.37 -1.69 -11.79
N PHE A 121 -1.74 -1.50 -13.05
CA PHE A 121 -1.20 -2.27 -14.15
C PHE A 121 -0.78 -1.34 -15.28
N ARG A 122 0.41 -1.56 -15.85
CA ARG A 122 0.91 -0.85 -17.03
C ARG A 122 1.56 -1.84 -17.97
N ASN A 123 1.33 -1.66 -19.26
CA ASN A 123 1.93 -2.51 -20.28
C ASN A 123 3.39 -2.07 -20.52
N GLU A 124 4.24 -2.32 -19.53
CA GLU A 124 5.66 -2.00 -19.54
C GLU A 124 6.48 -3.30 -19.45
N ALA A 125 7.67 -3.30 -20.05
CA ALA A 125 8.58 -4.44 -19.97
C ALA A 125 9.15 -4.55 -18.55
N THR A 126 9.00 -5.72 -17.92
CA THR A 126 9.57 -5.96 -16.59
C THR A 126 11.10 -5.98 -16.64
N ASP A 127 11.72 -5.13 -15.84
CA ASP A 127 13.16 -5.10 -15.59
C ASP A 127 13.45 -4.86 -14.09
N ALA A 128 14.67 -4.46 -13.73
CA ALA A 128 15.05 -4.27 -12.32
C ALA A 128 14.34 -3.06 -11.65
N THR A 129 13.78 -2.15 -12.44
CA THR A 129 13.17 -0.88 -12.00
C THR A 129 11.74 -0.66 -12.52
N HIS A 130 11.29 -1.47 -13.48
CA HIS A 130 9.96 -1.41 -14.07
C HIS A 130 9.24 -2.76 -13.90
N GLU A 131 7.93 -2.69 -13.62
CA GLU A 131 7.11 -3.87 -13.38
C GLU A 131 5.71 -3.63 -13.97
N ALA A 132 5.16 -4.60 -14.69
CA ALA A 132 3.83 -4.46 -15.29
C ALA A 132 2.70 -4.39 -14.26
N GLN A 133 2.94 -4.89 -13.04
CA GLN A 133 2.00 -4.83 -11.92
C GLN A 133 2.72 -4.35 -10.66
N PHE A 134 2.32 -3.19 -10.15
CA PHE A 134 2.89 -2.60 -8.94
C PHE A 134 1.79 -1.98 -8.07
N TYR A 135 2.17 -1.38 -6.94
CA TYR A 135 1.24 -0.72 -6.05
C TYR A 135 1.44 0.80 -6.12
N GLN A 136 0.33 1.51 -6.15
CA GLN A 136 0.29 2.95 -5.92
C GLN A 136 -0.42 3.25 -4.62
N LEU A 137 -0.12 4.44 -4.11
CA LEU A 137 -0.85 5.09 -3.04
C LEU A 137 -1.24 6.47 -3.57
N GLU A 138 -2.53 6.71 -3.69
CA GLU A 138 -3.04 8.05 -3.96
C GLU A 138 -3.81 8.61 -2.77
N GLY A 139 -3.86 9.94 -2.67
CA GLY A 139 -4.59 10.66 -1.65
C GLY A 139 -5.48 11.73 -2.28
N LEU A 140 -6.68 11.90 -1.73
CA LEU A 140 -7.61 12.96 -2.12
C LEU A 140 -8.10 13.68 -0.86
N MET A 141 -7.97 15.01 -0.86
CA MET A 141 -8.56 15.88 0.15
C MET A 141 -9.42 16.95 -0.52
N ILE A 142 -10.72 16.93 -0.24
CA ILE A 142 -11.70 17.90 -0.70
C ILE A 142 -12.37 18.52 0.50
N ASP A 143 -12.21 19.83 0.66
CA ASP A 143 -12.87 20.62 1.69
C ASP A 143 -12.92 22.08 1.21
N LYS A 144 -13.59 22.95 1.97
CA LYS A 144 -13.49 24.40 1.77
C LYS A 144 -12.08 24.87 2.11
N ASP A 145 -11.57 25.82 1.32
CA ASP A 145 -10.29 26.50 1.55
C ASP A 145 -9.04 25.59 1.55
N VAL A 146 -9.14 24.38 0.97
CA VAL A 146 -7.98 23.52 0.70
C VAL A 146 -7.06 24.21 -0.31
N SER A 147 -5.75 24.09 -0.11
CA SER A 147 -4.74 24.79 -0.90
C SER A 147 -3.47 23.95 -1.01
N LEU A 148 -2.55 24.34 -1.89
CA LEU A 148 -1.25 23.67 -2.04
C LEU A 148 -0.42 23.66 -0.74
N ALA A 149 -0.65 24.61 0.18
CA ALA A 149 0.00 24.59 1.50
C ALA A 149 -0.42 23.37 2.32
N HIS A 150 -1.70 22.98 2.24
CA HIS A 150 -2.21 21.76 2.88
C HIS A 150 -1.62 20.50 2.25
N LEU A 151 -1.50 20.45 0.92
CA LEU A 151 -0.83 19.36 0.21
C LEU A 151 0.62 19.22 0.68
N LYS A 152 1.38 20.32 0.66
CA LYS A 152 2.78 20.33 1.10
C LYS A 152 2.93 19.85 2.54
N GLY A 153 2.15 20.41 3.48
CA GLY A 153 2.22 20.02 4.89
C GLY A 153 1.82 18.56 5.14
N THR A 154 0.83 18.04 4.39
CA THR A 154 0.43 16.62 4.45
C THR A 154 1.58 15.72 4.02
N LEU A 155 2.26 16.05 2.91
CA LEU A 155 3.40 15.29 2.40
C LEU A 155 4.61 15.37 3.34
N GLU A 156 4.93 16.54 3.89
CA GLU A 156 6.02 16.71 4.87
C GLU A 156 5.77 15.88 6.13
N PHE A 157 4.54 15.88 6.65
CA PHE A 157 4.15 15.05 7.78
C PHE A 157 4.30 13.57 7.45
N PHE A 158 3.74 13.13 6.31
CA PHE A 158 3.77 11.74 5.89
C PHE A 158 5.20 11.22 5.75
N PHE A 159 6.03 11.91 4.97
CA PHE A 159 7.41 11.49 4.75
C PHE A 159 8.24 11.52 6.04
N SER A 160 8.03 12.53 6.89
CA SER A 160 8.78 12.61 8.15
C SER A 160 8.47 11.44 9.08
N LYS A 161 7.20 11.04 9.16
CA LYS A 161 6.76 9.87 9.93
C LYS A 161 7.24 8.56 9.31
N PHE A 162 7.12 8.43 7.99
CA PHE A 162 7.43 7.19 7.27
C PHE A 162 8.93 6.87 7.26
N PHE A 163 9.79 7.89 7.13
CA PHE A 163 11.25 7.72 7.13
C PHE A 163 11.91 7.96 8.48
N GLY A 164 11.18 8.43 9.50
CA GLY A 164 11.70 8.61 10.85
C GLY A 164 12.66 9.80 11.03
N GLY A 165 12.49 10.87 10.27
CA GLY A 165 13.34 12.07 10.33
C GLY A 165 12.65 13.31 9.77
N ASN A 166 13.26 14.49 9.87
CA ASN A 166 12.64 15.71 9.33
C ASN A 166 12.72 15.70 7.80
N THR A 167 11.59 15.96 7.12
CA THR A 167 11.55 16.02 5.65
C THR A 167 11.24 17.42 5.14
N GLU A 168 11.95 17.83 4.09
CA GLU A 168 11.61 18.99 3.25
C GLU A 168 10.96 18.52 1.95
N VAL A 169 9.81 19.11 1.59
CA VAL A 169 9.12 18.84 0.32
C VAL A 169 9.25 20.02 -0.64
N ARG A 170 9.62 19.72 -1.88
CA ARG A 170 9.67 20.67 -3.00
C ARG A 170 8.59 20.31 -4.03
N LEU A 171 7.72 21.27 -4.30
CA LEU A 171 6.73 21.17 -5.38
C LEU A 171 7.30 21.81 -6.65
N ARG A 172 7.39 21.04 -7.75
CA ARG A 172 7.80 21.53 -9.07
C ARG A 172 6.59 21.54 -10.00
N PRO A 173 6.33 22.61 -10.76
CA PRO A 173 5.25 22.60 -11.75
C PRO A 173 5.40 21.43 -12.73
N SER A 174 4.30 20.73 -13.00
CA SER A 174 4.20 19.66 -13.98
C SER A 174 2.77 19.60 -14.52
N PHE A 175 2.48 18.67 -15.42
CA PHE A 175 1.17 18.53 -16.04
C PHE A 175 0.55 17.16 -15.75
N PHE A 176 -0.67 17.19 -15.21
CA PHE A 176 -1.49 16.00 -15.02
C PHE A 176 -2.93 16.37 -15.42
N PRO A 177 -3.62 15.60 -16.27
CA PRO A 177 -4.92 15.99 -16.81
C PRO A 177 -6.02 16.26 -15.75
N PHE A 178 -5.90 15.64 -14.58
CA PHE A 178 -6.90 15.66 -13.51
C PHE A 178 -6.63 16.67 -12.39
N VAL A 179 -5.59 17.51 -12.47
CA VAL A 179 -5.32 18.58 -11.48
C VAL A 179 -4.89 19.88 -12.14
N GLU A 180 -5.28 21.00 -11.52
CA GLU A 180 -4.78 22.33 -11.85
C GLU A 180 -4.74 23.18 -10.56
N PRO A 181 -3.58 23.67 -10.11
CA PRO A 181 -2.25 23.52 -10.71
C PRO A 181 -1.66 22.10 -10.55
N GLY A 182 -0.98 21.61 -11.60
CA GLY A 182 -0.22 20.36 -11.56
C GLY A 182 1.19 20.50 -10.97
N VAL A 183 1.59 19.58 -10.09
CA VAL A 183 2.93 19.56 -9.47
C VAL A 183 3.50 18.16 -9.33
N GLU A 184 4.82 18.05 -9.55
CA GLU A 184 5.65 16.94 -9.11
C GLU A 184 6.23 17.21 -7.72
N VAL A 185 6.51 16.14 -6.98
CA VAL A 185 6.96 16.19 -5.59
C VAL A 185 8.36 15.59 -5.52
N ASP A 186 9.34 16.41 -5.14
CA ASP A 186 10.64 15.92 -4.67
C ASP A 186 10.68 16.03 -3.14
N MET A 187 11.37 15.11 -2.47
CA MET A 187 11.56 15.14 -1.02
C MET A 187 13.03 14.96 -0.64
N ARG A 188 13.41 15.51 0.51
CA ARG A 188 14.74 15.36 1.09
C ARG A 188 14.66 15.17 2.60
N LEU A 189 15.33 14.16 3.13
CA LEU A 189 15.57 14.04 4.57
C LEU A 189 16.59 15.07 5.04
N THR A 190 16.35 15.66 6.19
CA THR A 190 17.15 16.74 6.80
C THR A 190 17.49 16.39 8.25
N GLY A 191 18.62 16.91 8.73
CA GLY A 191 19.15 16.65 10.07
C GLY A 191 20.46 15.86 10.03
N ASP A 192 21.09 15.72 11.20
CA ASP A 192 22.41 15.09 11.34
C ASP A 192 22.39 13.58 11.01
N ASP A 193 21.22 12.94 11.15
CA ASP A 193 21.00 11.53 10.84
C ASP A 193 20.47 11.29 9.41
N ALA A 194 20.43 12.33 8.56
CA ALA A 194 19.97 12.17 7.19
C ALA A 194 20.94 11.26 6.41
N PRO A 195 20.46 10.19 5.76
CA PRO A 195 21.33 9.32 4.99
C PRO A 195 21.95 10.07 3.81
N GLU A 196 23.22 9.80 3.53
CA GLU A 196 23.97 10.46 2.45
C GLU A 196 23.35 10.21 1.06
N LYS A 197 22.56 9.14 0.94
CA LYS A 197 21.71 8.80 -0.21
C LYS A 197 20.41 8.17 0.29
N LEU A 198 19.29 8.56 -0.33
CA LEU A 198 18.03 7.82 -0.30
C LEU A 198 18.01 6.78 -1.42
#